data_AF-A0A2V5MNL1-F1
#
_entry.id   AF-A0A2V5MNL1-F1
#
_cell.length_a   1.000
_cell.length_b   1.000
_cell.length_c   1.000
_cell.angle_alpha   90.00
_cell.angle_beta   90.00
_cell.angle_gamma   90.00
#
_symmetry.space_group_name_H-M   'P 1'
#
loop_
_entity.id
_entity.type
_entity.pdbx_description
1 polymer ?
#
loop_
_entity_poly.entity_id
_entity_poly.type
_entity_poly.pdbx_seq_one_letter_code
_entity_poly.pdbx_strand_id
1 'polypeptide(L)'
;MDRRNAISDFVTVFEISTNSNGVFAGEVFRLFIGVAALIGGVTALVLNWKNNSMKSWVGPVFVTCWALFWLYLHNFPFVFGHINSLVRAYRQGHYQVVEGPVQVLHEQPATGHTKGDIITVNGKQFEVNYFYLTPAYHNTLAHGGVLGGGVYARIYYCNNPWDLSRVPGGFSGEILRVDIRK
;
A
#
# COMPACT_ATOMS: atom_id res chain seq x y z
N MET A 1 -0.56 33.53 19.52
CA MET A 1 0.30 32.86 18.53
C MET A 1 -0.58 32.39 17.39
N ASP A 2 -0.41 32.98 16.22
CA ASP A 2 -1.32 32.86 15.07
C ASP A 2 -1.06 31.55 14.31
N ARG A 3 -2.11 30.74 14.16
CA ARG A 3 -2.08 29.38 13.57
C ARG A 3 -1.61 29.38 12.11
N ARG A 4 -1.58 30.56 11.47
CA ARG A 4 -1.11 30.79 10.10
C ARG A 4 0.41 30.74 9.94
N ASN A 5 1.19 31.05 10.98
CA ASN A 5 2.66 31.01 10.89
C ASN A 5 3.25 29.60 11.10
N ALA A 6 2.49 28.65 11.65
CA ALA A 6 2.94 27.28 11.84
C ALA A 6 2.84 26.43 10.56
N ILE A 7 2.13 26.88 9.51
CA ILE A 7 1.96 26.14 8.25
C ILE A 7 3.15 26.42 7.30
N SER A 8 3.83 27.56 7.41
CA SER A 8 4.94 27.94 6.52
C SER A 8 6.25 27.18 6.76
N ASP A 9 6.39 26.51 7.91
CA ASP A 9 7.64 25.82 8.29
C ASP A 9 7.66 24.34 7.87
N PHE A 10 6.52 23.78 7.45
CA PHE A 10 6.41 22.37 7.12
C PHE A 10 6.54 22.12 5.62
N VAL A 11 7.26 21.06 5.27
CA VAL A 11 7.35 20.52 3.91
C VAL A 11 6.66 19.18 3.86
N THR A 12 5.72 19.04 2.93
CA THR A 12 5.13 17.74 2.61
C THR A 12 6.15 16.89 1.87
N VAL A 13 6.54 15.79 2.51
CA VAL A 13 7.50 14.81 1.98
C VAL A 13 6.81 13.58 1.41
N PHE A 14 5.58 13.31 1.85
CA PHE A 14 4.74 12.27 1.30
C PHE A 14 3.27 12.65 1.40
N GLU A 15 2.52 12.39 0.34
CA GLU A 15 1.06 12.48 0.31
C GLU A 15 0.49 11.28 -0.45
N ILE A 16 -0.55 10.67 0.11
CA ILE A 16 -1.23 9.53 -0.52
C ILE A 16 -1.98 9.97 -1.78
N SER A 17 -1.80 9.20 -2.83
CA SER A 17 -2.48 9.32 -4.10
C SER A 17 -2.88 7.93 -4.59
N THR A 18 -3.74 7.88 -5.59
CA THR A 18 -4.17 6.61 -6.20
C THR A 18 -3.01 5.78 -6.72
N ASN A 19 -1.90 6.41 -7.13
CA ASN A 19 -0.72 5.72 -7.66
C ASN A 19 0.50 5.80 -6.73
N SER A 20 0.31 6.09 -5.43
CA SER A 20 1.42 6.10 -4.49
C SER A 20 2.14 4.74 -4.47
N ASN A 21 3.46 4.80 -4.51
CA ASN A 21 4.38 3.65 -4.57
C ASN A 21 4.15 2.69 -5.77
N GLY A 22 3.42 3.13 -6.81
CA GLY A 22 3.17 2.35 -8.02
C GLY A 22 2.27 1.12 -7.82
N VAL A 23 1.67 0.95 -6.64
CA VAL A 23 0.85 -0.24 -6.30
C VAL A 23 -0.32 -0.38 -7.27
N PHE A 24 -1.06 0.70 -7.51
CA PHE A 24 -2.21 0.67 -8.41
C PHE A 24 -1.82 0.30 -9.84
N ALA A 25 -0.78 0.93 -10.40
CA ALA A 25 -0.29 0.59 -11.74
C ALA A 25 0.15 -0.88 -11.82
N GLY A 26 0.83 -1.40 -10.79
CA GLY A 26 1.21 -2.80 -10.69
C GLY A 26 0.00 -3.75 -10.69
N GLU A 27 -1.04 -3.42 -9.94
CA GLU A 27 -2.27 -4.24 -9.92
C GLU A 27 -3.05 -4.18 -11.23
N VAL A 28 -3.14 -3.01 -11.87
CA VAL A 28 -3.77 -2.89 -13.21
C VAL A 28 -3.03 -3.72 -14.25
N PHE A 29 -1.69 -3.70 -14.23
CA PHE A 29 -0.88 -4.52 -15.12
C PHE A 29 -1.14 -6.02 -14.92
N ARG A 30 -1.17 -6.51 -13.68
CA ARG A 30 -1.46 -7.91 -13.36
C ARG A 30 -2.89 -8.32 -13.74
N LEU A 31 -3.85 -7.42 -13.57
CA LEU A 31 -5.23 -7.62 -14.00
C LEU A 31 -5.30 -7.78 -15.53
N PHE A 32 -4.61 -6.91 -16.26
CA PHE A 32 -4.59 -6.95 -17.73
C PHE A 32 -4.04 -8.28 -18.24
N ILE A 33 -2.95 -8.79 -17.66
CA ILE A 33 -2.39 -10.11 -18.00
C ILE A 33 -3.44 -11.21 -17.80
N GLY A 34 -4.10 -11.24 -16.64
CA GLY A 34 -5.11 -12.26 -16.34
C GLY A 34 -6.31 -12.20 -17.29
N VAL A 35 -6.83 -11.00 -17.57
CA VAL A 35 -7.96 -10.81 -18.49
C VAL A 35 -7.59 -11.16 -19.93
N ALA A 36 -6.41 -10.74 -20.40
CA ALA A 36 -5.95 -11.07 -21.75
C ALA A 36 -5.76 -12.57 -21.94
N ALA A 37 -5.16 -13.26 -20.95
CA ALA A 37 -5.03 -14.72 -20.96
C ALA A 37 -6.40 -15.42 -20.96
N LEU A 38 -7.36 -14.93 -20.19
CA LEU A 38 -8.72 -15.48 -20.15
C LEU A 38 -9.43 -15.34 -21.50
N ILE A 39 -9.39 -14.13 -22.10
CA ILE A 39 -9.99 -13.86 -23.41
C ILE A 39 -9.34 -14.74 -24.48
N GLY A 40 -8.01 -14.85 -24.48
CA GLY A 40 -7.27 -15.70 -25.42
C GLY A 40 -7.64 -17.18 -25.28
N GLY A 41 -7.69 -17.70 -24.04
CA GLY A 41 -8.06 -19.09 -23.75
C GLY A 41 -9.48 -19.42 -24.21
N VAL A 42 -10.45 -18.56 -23.87
CA VAL A 42 -11.86 -18.74 -24.26
C VAL A 42 -12.04 -18.63 -25.78
N THR A 43 -11.37 -17.66 -26.42
CA THR A 43 -11.43 -17.50 -27.88
C THR A 43 -10.89 -18.75 -28.57
N ALA A 44 -9.77 -19.29 -28.12
CA ALA A 44 -9.20 -20.52 -28.66
C ALA A 44 -10.11 -21.73 -28.42
N LEU A 45 -10.83 -21.82 -27.30
CA LEU A 45 -11.83 -22.86 -27.05
C LEU A 45 -12.99 -22.77 -28.06
N VAL A 46 -13.52 -21.57 -28.29
CA VAL A 46 -14.62 -21.35 -29.24
C VAL A 46 -14.20 -21.68 -30.67
N LEU A 47 -12.99 -21.28 -31.08
CA LEU A 47 -12.47 -21.58 -32.42
C LEU A 47 -12.22 -23.08 -32.63
N ASN A 48 -11.78 -23.79 -31.59
CA ASN A 48 -11.55 -25.23 -31.63
C ASN A 48 -12.81 -26.07 -31.37
N TRP A 49 -13.98 -25.44 -31.14
CA TRP A 49 -15.21 -26.15 -30.80
C TRP A 49 -15.64 -27.19 -31.83
N LYS A 50 -15.37 -26.94 -33.11
CA LYS A 50 -15.69 -27.88 -34.21
C LYS A 50 -14.62 -28.96 -34.43
N ASN A 51 -13.49 -28.87 -33.73
CA ASN A 51 -12.40 -29.82 -33.84
C ASN A 51 -12.56 -30.93 -32.78
N ASN A 52 -12.81 -32.15 -33.24
CA ASN A 52 -12.99 -33.33 -32.36
C ASN A 52 -11.66 -33.88 -31.79
N SER A 53 -10.53 -33.26 -32.08
CA SER A 53 -9.24 -33.68 -31.54
C SER A 53 -9.05 -33.19 -30.12
N MET A 54 -8.95 -34.11 -29.15
CA MET A 54 -8.68 -33.81 -27.74
C MET A 54 -7.44 -32.90 -27.55
N LYS A 55 -6.41 -33.06 -28.39
CA LYS A 55 -5.20 -32.23 -28.34
C LYS A 55 -5.45 -30.73 -28.59
N SER A 56 -6.50 -30.38 -29.34
CA SER A 56 -6.84 -29.00 -29.65
C SER A 56 -7.50 -28.24 -28.48
N TRP A 57 -7.96 -28.96 -27.45
CA TRP A 57 -8.64 -28.38 -26.30
C TRP A 57 -7.75 -28.25 -25.06
N VAL A 58 -6.73 -29.11 -24.90
CA VAL A 58 -5.90 -29.16 -23.69
C VAL A 58 -5.25 -27.80 -23.38
N GLY A 59 -4.59 -27.17 -24.35
CA GLY A 59 -3.93 -25.88 -24.16
C GLY A 59 -4.91 -24.76 -23.79
N PRO A 60 -5.97 -24.53 -24.59
CA PRO A 60 -6.98 -23.52 -24.28
C PRO A 60 -7.69 -23.73 -22.93
N VAL A 61 -8.01 -24.97 -22.56
CA VAL A 61 -8.58 -25.29 -21.24
C VAL A 61 -7.58 -24.92 -20.14
N PHE A 62 -6.32 -25.35 -20.27
CA PHE A 62 -5.28 -25.05 -19.29
C PHE A 62 -5.11 -23.53 -19.09
N VAL A 63 -4.96 -22.78 -20.18
CA VAL A 63 -4.80 -21.31 -20.13
C VAL A 63 -6.02 -20.64 -19.48
N THR A 64 -7.22 -21.09 -19.82
CA THR A 64 -8.46 -20.57 -19.23
C THR A 64 -8.52 -20.84 -17.72
N CYS A 65 -8.25 -22.07 -17.30
CA CYS A 65 -8.22 -22.44 -15.87
C CYS A 65 -7.13 -21.67 -15.11
N TRP A 66 -5.94 -21.55 -15.69
CA TRP A 66 -4.85 -20.79 -15.10
C TRP A 66 -5.18 -19.30 -14.97
N ALA A 67 -5.81 -18.70 -15.98
CA ALA A 67 -6.23 -17.31 -15.94
C ALA A 67 -7.28 -17.07 -14.84
N LEU A 68 -8.27 -17.94 -14.70
CA LEU A 68 -9.26 -17.87 -13.61
C LEU A 68 -8.59 -18.01 -12.23
N PHE A 69 -7.67 -18.96 -12.09
CA PHE A 69 -6.91 -19.15 -10.86
C PHE A 69 -6.04 -17.91 -10.52
N TRP A 70 -5.35 -17.35 -11.50
CA TRP A 70 -4.58 -16.11 -11.37
C TRP A 70 -5.45 -14.94 -10.90
N LEU A 71 -6.59 -14.71 -11.56
CA LEU A 71 -7.53 -13.64 -11.22
C LEU A 71 -8.10 -13.82 -9.81
N TYR A 72 -8.36 -15.07 -9.40
CA TYR A 72 -8.82 -15.40 -8.05
C TYR A 72 -7.75 -15.11 -6.99
N LEU A 73 -6.52 -15.58 -7.18
CA LEU A 73 -5.42 -15.40 -6.23
C LEU A 73 -5.09 -13.92 -5.96
N HIS A 74 -5.17 -13.08 -6.99
CA HIS A 74 -4.79 -11.68 -6.87
C HIS A 74 -5.83 -10.80 -6.16
N ASN A 75 -7.06 -11.29 -5.96
CA ASN A 75 -8.14 -10.61 -5.23
C ASN A 75 -8.22 -9.09 -5.50
N PHE A 76 -8.21 -8.73 -6.78
CA PHE A 76 -8.19 -7.33 -7.23
C PHE A 76 -9.25 -6.44 -6.57
N PRO A 77 -10.51 -6.89 -6.34
CA PRO A 77 -11.51 -6.06 -5.67
C PRO A 77 -11.07 -5.61 -4.27
N PHE A 78 -10.42 -6.48 -3.51
CA PHE A 78 -9.91 -6.14 -2.18
C PHE A 78 -8.80 -5.09 -2.28
N VAL A 79 -7.81 -5.30 -3.16
CA VAL A 79 -6.65 -4.39 -3.28
C VAL A 79 -7.06 -3.01 -3.79
N PHE A 80 -7.88 -2.95 -4.84
CA PHE A 80 -8.41 -1.67 -5.33
C PHE A 80 -9.33 -1.01 -4.31
N GLY A 81 -10.12 -1.80 -3.58
CA GLY A 81 -10.94 -1.33 -2.48
C GLY A 81 -10.10 -0.67 -1.38
N HIS A 82 -8.98 -1.29 -1.01
CA HIS A 82 -8.02 -0.76 -0.01
C HIS A 82 -7.39 0.55 -0.46
N ILE A 83 -6.85 0.62 -1.68
CA ILE A 83 -6.25 1.85 -2.22
C ILE A 83 -7.29 2.97 -2.24
N ASN A 84 -8.49 2.70 -2.75
CA ASN A 84 -9.55 3.69 -2.85
C ASN A 84 -10.06 4.11 -1.46
N SER A 85 -10.12 3.21 -0.47
CA SER A 85 -10.57 3.54 0.87
C SER A 85 -9.60 4.52 1.55
N LEU A 86 -8.29 4.33 1.42
CA LEU A 86 -7.26 5.20 2.00
C LEU A 86 -7.24 6.57 1.31
N VAL A 87 -7.26 6.61 -0.02
CA VAL A 87 -7.31 7.87 -0.77
C VAL A 87 -8.60 8.64 -0.46
N ARG A 88 -9.73 7.93 -0.36
CA ARG A 88 -11.00 8.55 0.01
C ARG A 88 -10.97 9.06 1.45
N ALA A 89 -10.44 8.29 2.39
CA ALA A 89 -10.29 8.72 3.78
C ALA A 89 -9.45 10.00 3.88
N TYR A 90 -8.35 10.07 3.13
CA TYR A 90 -7.55 11.29 3.04
C TYR A 90 -8.34 12.48 2.46
N ARG A 91 -8.97 12.30 1.29
CA ARG A 91 -9.72 13.38 0.61
C ARG A 91 -10.94 13.87 1.40
N GLN A 92 -11.58 13.00 2.16
CA GLN A 92 -12.76 13.33 2.97
C GLN A 92 -12.39 13.88 4.36
N GLY A 93 -11.11 13.96 4.71
CA GLY A 93 -10.69 14.40 6.04
C GLY A 93 -10.89 13.35 7.14
N HIS A 94 -11.14 12.08 6.78
CA HIS A 94 -11.32 10.97 7.71
C HIS A 94 -9.97 10.40 8.17
N TYR A 95 -9.17 11.24 8.80
CA TYR A 95 -7.86 10.88 9.35
C TYR A 95 -7.63 11.55 10.70
N GLN A 96 -6.66 11.03 11.44
CA GLN A 96 -6.13 11.64 12.65
C GLN A 96 -4.79 12.29 12.33
N VAL A 97 -4.45 13.32 13.11
CA VAL A 97 -3.18 14.04 12.96
C VAL A 97 -2.45 13.97 14.29
N VAL A 98 -1.18 13.58 14.23
CA VAL A 98 -0.26 13.65 15.37
C VAL A 98 0.95 14.47 14.98
N GLU A 99 1.39 15.36 15.87
CA GLU A 99 2.48 16.28 15.63
C GLU A 99 3.45 16.25 16.81
N GLY A 100 4.74 16.22 16.53
CA GLY A 100 5.77 16.23 17.57
C GLY A 100 7.14 15.76 17.07
N PRO A 101 8.14 15.73 17.97
CA PRO A 101 9.43 15.12 17.66
C PRO A 101 9.28 13.62 17.48
N VAL A 102 9.93 13.09 16.45
CA VAL A 102 10.03 11.67 16.16
C VAL A 102 11.08 11.04 17.07
N GLN A 103 10.71 9.94 17.71
CA GLN A 103 11.62 9.07 18.44
C GLN A 103 11.68 7.74 17.71
N VAL A 104 12.89 7.27 17.41
CA VAL A 104 13.10 5.98 16.75
C VAL A 104 13.36 4.94 17.82
N LEU A 105 12.49 3.93 17.89
CA LEU A 105 12.56 2.82 18.85
C LEU A 105 13.22 1.58 18.23
N HIS A 106 13.11 1.42 16.91
CA HIS A 106 13.74 0.36 16.15
C HIS A 106 13.96 0.82 14.71
N GLU A 107 15.08 0.42 14.11
CA GLU A 107 15.38 0.66 12.71
C GLU A 107 15.43 -0.67 11.95
N GLN A 108 14.75 -0.73 10.81
CA GLN A 108 14.84 -1.82 9.86
C GLN A 108 16.20 -1.74 9.14
N PRO A 109 17.03 -2.80 9.18
CA PRO A 109 18.23 -2.90 8.37
C PRO A 109 17.88 -2.86 6.88
N ALA A 110 18.83 -2.41 6.05
CA ALA A 110 18.66 -2.29 4.61
C ALA A 110 18.28 -3.61 3.91
N THR A 111 18.59 -4.75 4.52
CA THR A 111 18.31 -6.08 3.96
C THR A 111 17.78 -7.03 5.03
N GLY A 112 16.94 -7.98 4.62
CA GLY A 112 16.45 -9.06 5.47
C GLY A 112 15.00 -8.87 5.92
N HIS A 113 14.38 -9.97 6.36
CA HIS A 113 12.98 -9.99 6.80
C HIS A 113 12.88 -9.72 8.30
N THR A 114 13.04 -8.47 8.71
CA THR A 114 12.73 -8.02 10.07
C THR A 114 11.60 -7.01 10.05
N LYS A 115 11.12 -6.67 11.26
CA LYS A 115 10.14 -5.63 11.51
C LYS A 115 10.58 -4.31 10.88
N GLY A 116 9.60 -3.48 10.52
CA GLY A 116 9.86 -2.14 10.00
C GLY A 116 10.46 -1.20 11.05
N ASP A 117 10.78 0.03 10.65
CA ASP A 117 11.13 1.08 11.61
C ASP A 117 9.96 1.29 12.56
N ILE A 118 10.25 1.24 13.85
CA ILE A 118 9.27 1.55 14.88
C ILE A 118 9.57 2.94 15.37
N ILE A 119 8.63 3.86 15.17
CA ILE A 119 8.76 5.26 15.56
C ILE A 119 7.63 5.66 16.50
N THR A 120 7.89 6.65 17.34
CA THR A 120 6.88 7.30 18.19
C THR A 120 6.86 8.81 17.95
N VAL A 121 5.66 9.36 17.75
CA VAL A 121 5.42 10.80 17.64
C VAL A 121 4.37 11.17 18.67
N ASN A 122 4.72 12.05 19.62
CA ASN A 122 3.84 12.47 20.72
C ASN A 122 3.15 11.28 21.42
N GLY A 123 3.91 10.21 21.70
CA GLY A 123 3.42 8.99 22.36
C GLY A 123 2.65 8.01 21.46
N LYS A 124 2.40 8.33 20.19
CA LYS A 124 1.72 7.47 19.22
C LYS A 124 2.73 6.68 18.39
N GLN A 125 2.63 5.35 18.39
CA GLN A 125 3.63 4.46 17.77
C GLN A 125 3.23 4.02 16.36
N PHE A 126 4.15 4.08 15.39
CA PHE A 126 3.94 3.65 14.00
C PHE A 126 5.01 2.65 13.59
N GLU A 127 4.65 1.72 12.70
CA GLU A 127 5.60 0.88 11.98
C GLU A 127 5.66 1.36 10.53
N VAL A 128 6.86 1.66 10.05
CA VAL A 128 7.14 1.96 8.64
C VAL A 128 7.93 0.78 8.10
N ASN A 129 7.46 0.11 7.06
CA ASN A 129 8.14 -1.08 6.54
C ASN A 129 8.28 -1.02 5.03
N TYR A 130 9.52 -0.98 4.55
CA TYR A 130 9.82 -0.82 3.13
C TYR A 130 9.33 -2.00 2.29
N PHE A 131 9.33 -3.21 2.87
CA PHE A 131 8.92 -4.43 2.16
C PHE A 131 7.40 -4.62 2.10
N TYR A 132 6.60 -3.79 2.77
CA TYR A 132 5.16 -3.84 2.63
C TYR A 132 4.71 -3.18 1.33
N LEU A 133 3.95 -3.94 0.54
CA LEU A 133 3.27 -3.41 -0.63
C LEU A 133 2.03 -2.64 -0.17
N THR A 134 2.20 -1.36 0.13
CA THR A 134 1.12 -0.46 0.57
C THR A 134 1.16 0.85 -0.23
N PRO A 135 0.00 1.47 -0.52
CA PRO A 135 -0.05 2.84 -1.07
C PRO A 135 0.28 3.91 -0.02
N ALA A 136 0.36 3.57 1.26
CA ALA A 136 0.71 4.47 2.37
C ALA A 136 2.23 4.74 2.43
N TYR A 137 2.65 5.64 3.33
CA TYR A 137 4.08 5.89 3.54
C TYR A 137 4.78 4.63 4.08
N HIS A 138 5.85 4.20 3.41
CA HIS A 138 6.54 2.94 3.72
C HIS A 138 8.08 3.04 3.69
N ASN A 139 8.64 4.22 3.45
CA ASN A 139 10.10 4.40 3.34
C ASN A 139 10.74 4.37 4.74
N THR A 140 11.49 3.31 5.02
CA THR A 140 12.32 3.20 6.23
C THR A 140 13.60 4.02 6.11
N LEU A 141 14.23 4.34 7.24
CA LEU A 141 15.46 5.11 7.35
C LEU A 141 16.58 4.52 6.50
N ALA A 142 16.74 3.19 6.51
CA ALA A 142 17.71 2.50 5.67
C ALA A 142 17.43 2.63 4.15
N HIS A 143 16.21 3.00 3.76
CA HIS A 143 15.78 3.21 2.37
C HIS A 143 15.43 4.68 2.08
N GLY A 144 16.04 5.63 2.79
CA GLY A 144 15.88 7.06 2.56
C GLY A 144 14.60 7.67 3.17
N GLY A 145 14.02 7.00 4.17
CA GLY A 145 12.92 7.51 4.96
C GLY A 145 13.29 8.77 5.74
N VAL A 146 12.29 9.63 5.97
CA VAL A 146 12.46 10.98 6.56
C VAL A 146 12.09 11.07 8.04
N LEU A 147 11.53 10.00 8.61
CA LEU A 147 11.07 9.95 10.00
C LEU A 147 12.20 9.51 10.95
N GLY A 148 13.29 10.28 10.95
CA GLY A 148 14.48 10.05 11.78
C GLY A 148 14.34 10.63 13.19
N GLY A 149 15.20 10.17 14.11
CA GLY A 149 15.21 10.65 15.49
C GLY A 149 15.44 12.16 15.58
N GLY A 150 14.58 12.86 16.32
CA GLY A 150 14.65 14.31 16.51
C GLY A 150 13.97 15.14 15.43
N VAL A 151 13.53 14.53 14.31
CA VAL A 151 12.75 15.23 13.28
C VAL A 151 11.40 15.65 13.86
N TYR A 152 11.01 16.91 13.68
CA TYR A 152 9.68 17.36 14.07
C TYR A 152 8.71 17.09 12.91
N ALA A 153 7.81 16.12 13.09
CA ALA A 153 6.91 15.65 12.04
C ALA A 153 5.45 15.87 12.42
N ARG A 154 4.62 16.11 11.39
CA ARG A 154 3.17 16.04 11.44
C ARG A 154 2.73 14.89 10.56
N ILE A 155 2.14 13.87 11.19
CA ILE A 155 1.71 12.63 10.56
C ILE A 155 0.19 12.60 10.48
N TYR A 156 -0.33 12.39 9.28
CA TYR A 156 -1.74 12.17 8.99
C TYR A 156 -1.93 10.67 8.79
N TYR A 157 -2.75 10.04 9.61
CA TYR A 157 -2.94 8.59 9.57
C TYR A 157 -4.41 8.20 9.72
N CYS A 158 -4.76 7.04 9.20
CA CYS A 158 -6.05 6.42 9.49
C CYS A 158 -5.84 5.10 10.23
N ASN A 159 -6.70 4.86 11.21
CA ASN A 159 -6.72 3.57 11.90
C ASN A 159 -7.14 2.51 10.88
N ASN A 160 -6.35 1.45 10.79
CA ASN A 160 -6.75 0.27 10.04
C ASN A 160 -7.91 -0.41 10.79
N PRO A 161 -8.89 -1.07 10.17
CA PRO A 161 -9.76 -2.02 10.89
C PRO A 161 -9.01 -3.07 11.72
N TRP A 162 -7.73 -3.32 11.41
CA TRP A 162 -6.79 -4.09 12.23
C TRP A 162 -5.94 -3.23 13.17
N ASP A 163 -6.45 -2.08 13.62
CA ASP A 163 -5.78 -1.16 14.55
C ASP A 163 -5.43 -1.88 15.86
N LEU A 164 -4.21 -2.40 15.89
CA LEU A 164 -3.64 -3.06 17.05
C LEU A 164 -3.19 -2.03 18.10
N SER A 165 -3.36 -0.71 17.91
CA SER A 165 -2.99 0.26 18.95
C SER A 165 -3.82 0.12 20.24
N ARG A 166 -4.86 -0.72 20.22
CA ARG A 166 -5.62 -1.17 21.42
C ARG A 166 -4.98 -2.37 22.12
N VAL A 167 -4.04 -3.03 21.47
CA VAL A 167 -3.21 -4.13 21.98
C VAL A 167 -1.87 -3.56 22.43
N PRO A 168 -1.32 -3.98 23.59
CA PRO A 168 0.02 -3.57 24.00
C PRO A 168 1.05 -3.86 22.90
N GLY A 169 1.70 -2.81 22.36
CA GLY A 169 2.71 -2.92 21.30
C GLY A 169 2.18 -2.94 19.86
N GLY A 170 0.90 -2.64 19.62
CA GLY A 170 0.37 -2.53 18.27
C GLY A 170 0.44 -1.12 17.67
N PHE A 171 0.55 -1.07 16.34
CA PHE A 171 0.83 0.16 15.60
C PHE A 171 -0.44 0.95 15.25
N SER A 172 -0.26 2.26 15.12
CA SER A 172 -1.32 3.26 15.09
C SER A 172 -2.12 3.37 13.81
N GLY A 173 -1.76 2.64 12.76
CA GLY A 173 -2.47 2.64 11.48
C GLY A 173 -1.57 3.04 10.30
N GLU A 174 -2.20 3.25 9.14
CA GLU A 174 -1.50 3.57 7.90
C GLU A 174 -1.29 5.08 7.76
N ILE A 175 -0.06 5.47 7.41
CA ILE A 175 0.35 6.86 7.27
C ILE A 175 -0.02 7.36 5.86
N LEU A 176 -0.95 8.31 5.81
CA LEU A 176 -1.50 8.88 4.59
C LEU A 176 -0.72 10.09 4.09
N ARG A 177 -0.13 10.87 5.01
CA ARG A 177 0.69 12.03 4.68
C ARG A 177 1.70 12.30 5.78
N VAL A 178 2.88 12.76 5.37
CA VAL A 178 3.96 13.17 6.26
C VAL A 178 4.39 14.57 5.86
N ASP A 179 4.35 15.47 6.83
CA ASP A 179 4.99 16.77 6.75
C ASP A 179 6.11 16.86 7.78
N ILE A 180 7.28 17.39 7.40
CA ILE A 180 8.42 17.62 8.31
C ILE A 180 8.69 19.10 8.44
N ARG A 181 9.10 19.54 9.65
CA ARG A 181 9.50 20.92 9.87
C ARG A 181 10.92 21.16 9.33
N LYS A 182 11.10 22.25 8.59
CA LYS A 182 12.43 22.74 8.18
C LYS A 182 13.23 23.31 9.35
#